data_AF-A0A2M9IPS4-F1
#
_entry.id   AF-A0A2M9IPS4-F1
#
_cell.length_a   1.000
_cell.length_b   1.000
_cell.length_c   1.000
_cell.angle_alpha   90.00
_cell.angle_beta   90.00
_cell.angle_gamma   90.00
#
_symmetry.space_group_name_H-M   'P 1'
#
loop_
_entity.id
_entity.type
_entity.pdbx_description
1 polymer ?
#
loop_
_entity_poly.entity_id
_entity_poly.type
_entity_poly.pdbx_seq_one_letter_code
_entity_poly.pdbx_strand_id
1 'polypeptide(L)'
;MAVKRLIDLYLRKSKNLREDDHRREQSTDTQEASGRRWVDRNGYTVRHVWVDLASGYKADAERPDFDKALAALRSRETSVLWCYMVDRFSRRVPVLSST
;
A
#
# COMPACT_ATOMS: atom_id res chain seq x y z
N MET A 1 17.49 9.93 -22.31
CA MET A 1 16.59 10.12 -21.14
C MET A 1 16.43 8.79 -20.44
N ALA A 2 16.80 8.68 -19.16
CA ALA A 2 16.54 7.47 -18.39
C ALA A 2 15.02 7.36 -18.18
N VAL A 3 14.42 6.23 -18.55
CA VAL A 3 13.02 5.95 -18.26
C VAL A 3 12.89 5.82 -16.73
N LYS A 4 12.37 6.85 -16.07
CA LYS A 4 12.07 6.75 -14.64
C LYS A 4 10.97 5.70 -14.48
N ARG A 5 11.27 4.64 -13.73
CA ARG A 5 10.31 3.57 -13.44
C ARG A 5 9.19 4.15 -12.59
N LEU A 6 7.95 3.86 -12.98
CA LEU A 6 6.76 4.28 -12.24
C LEU A 6 6.53 3.32 -11.06
N ILE A 7 6.15 3.93 -9.94
CA ILE A 7 5.82 3.24 -8.69
C ILE A 7 4.53 3.82 -8.11
N ASP A 8 3.73 2.95 -7.52
CA ASP A 8 2.57 3.35 -6.73
C ASP A 8 2.88 3.21 -5.24
N LEU A 9 2.29 4.09 -4.43
CA LEU A 9 2.34 4.01 -2.98
C LEU A 9 0.98 3.51 -2.47
N TYR A 10 0.97 2.53 -1.58
CA TYR A 10 -0.23 2.11 -0.85
C TYR A 10 -0.09 2.43 0.63
N LEU A 11 -1.01 3.26 1.13
CA LEU A 11 -1.05 3.76 2.49
C LEU A 11 -2.28 3.22 3.20
N ARG A 12 -2.11 2.80 4.46
CA ARG A 12 -3.23 2.31 5.26
C ARG A 12 -3.17 2.85 6.67
N LYS A 13 -4.30 3.32 7.18
CA LYS A 13 -4.47 3.59 8.60
C LYS A 13 -5.64 2.79 9.17
N SER A 14 -5.38 2.00 10.20
CA SER A 14 -6.46 1.37 10.99
C SER A 14 -6.96 2.36 12.05
N LYS A 15 -8.27 2.57 12.16
CA LYS A 15 -8.85 3.39 13.25
C LYS A 15 -9.13 2.61 14.55
N ASN A 16 -9.23 1.28 14.49
CA ASN A 16 -9.42 0.41 15.67
C ASN A 16 -8.14 -0.38 15.91
N LEU A 17 -7.21 0.23 16.62
CA LEU A 17 -6.04 -0.47 17.15
C LEU A 17 -6.30 -0.78 18.61
N ARG A 18 -5.66 -1.80 19.16
CA ARG A 18 -5.63 -1.96 20.63
C ARG A 18 -4.75 -0.84 21.20
N GLU A 19 -4.96 -0.40 22.43
CA GLU A 19 -4.17 0.68 23.07
C GLU A 19 -2.66 0.54 22.87
N ASP A 20 -2.15 -0.70 22.91
CA ASP A 20 -0.73 -1.01 22.68
C ASP A 20 -0.27 -0.81 21.22
N ASP A 21 -1.17 -1.01 20.25
CA ASP A 21 -0.88 -0.90 18.81
C ASP A 21 -1.03 0.54 18.31
N HIS A 22 -1.77 1.40 19.03
CA HIS A 22 -1.90 2.82 18.69
C HIS A 22 -0.55 3.55 18.67
N ARG A 23 0.43 3.12 19.48
CA ARG A 23 1.80 3.67 19.46
C ARG A 23 2.60 3.31 18.21
N ARG A 24 2.24 2.22 17.50
CA ARG A 24 2.99 1.71 16.35
C ARG A 24 2.41 2.17 15.02
N GLU A 25 1.18 2.65 15.01
CA GLU A 25 0.54 3.12 13.78
C GLU A 25 0.98 4.54 13.43
N GLN A 26 1.67 4.66 12.30
CA GLN A 26 2.00 5.96 11.74
C GLN A 26 0.82 6.56 10.97
N SER A 27 0.70 7.89 11.01
CA SER A 27 -0.27 8.61 10.17
C SER A 27 -0.01 8.32 8.68
N THR A 28 -1.06 8.38 7.86
CA THR A 28 -0.95 8.26 6.39
C THR A 28 0.06 9.25 5.83
N ASP A 29 0.11 10.48 6.35
CA ASP A 29 1.04 11.51 5.91
C ASP A 29 2.51 11.13 6.17
N THR A 30 2.78 10.50 7.32
CA THR A 30 4.12 10.02 7.66
C THR A 30 4.52 8.82 6.79
N GLN A 31 3.56 7.94 6.51
CA GLN A 31 3.78 6.82 5.58
C GLN A 31 4.05 7.33 4.16
N GLU A 32 3.29 8.33 3.69
CA GLU A 32 3.48 8.94 2.37
C GLU A 32 4.86 9.60 2.26
N ALA A 33 5.24 10.42 3.25
CA ALA A 33 6.55 11.07 3.29
C ALA A 33 7.69 10.04 3.26
N SER A 34 7.53 8.93 4.00
CA SER A 34 8.50 7.82 4.00
C SER A 34 8.56 7.13 2.63
N GLY A 35 7.41 6.88 2.00
CA GLY A 35 7.31 6.30 0.67
C GLY A 35 7.98 7.18 -0.38
N ARG A 36 7.64 8.47 -0.42
CA ARG A 36 8.25 9.44 -1.34
C ARG A 36 9.76 9.53 -1.16
N ARG A 37 10.27 9.58 0.07
CA ARG A 37 11.71 9.52 0.35
C ARG A 37 12.37 8.22 -0.13
N TRP A 38 11.67 7.09 -0.08
CA TRP A 38 12.18 5.84 -0.63
C TRP A 38 12.20 5.89 -2.16
N VAL A 39 11.14 6.40 -2.78
CA VAL A 39 11.02 6.57 -4.25
C VAL A 39 12.14 7.43 -4.80
N ASP A 40 12.37 8.59 -4.19
CA ASP A 40 13.40 9.54 -4.61
C ASP A 40 14.80 8.92 -4.51
N ARG A 41 15.08 8.20 -3.40
CA ARG A 41 16.37 7.51 -3.20
C ARG A 41 16.61 6.38 -4.21
N ASN A 42 15.56 5.76 -4.73
CA ASN A 42 15.67 4.62 -5.64
C ASN A 42 15.46 5.01 -7.12
N GLY A 43 15.33 6.30 -7.43
CA GLY A 43 15.22 6.81 -8.80
C GLY A 43 13.90 6.49 -9.49
N TYR A 44 12.83 6.27 -8.73
CA TYR A 44 11.47 6.04 -9.25
C TYR A 44 10.70 7.36 -9.37
N THR A 45 9.47 7.31 -9.88
CA THR A 45 8.52 8.42 -9.83
C THR A 45 7.16 7.92 -9.39
N VAL A 46 6.58 8.58 -8.38
CA VAL A 46 5.24 8.24 -7.88
C VAL A 46 4.23 8.51 -8.98
N ARG A 47 3.54 7.46 -9.42
CA ARG A 47 2.42 7.55 -10.36
C ARG A 47 1.11 7.80 -9.62
N HIS A 48 0.84 7.00 -8.59
CA HIS A 48 -0.37 7.13 -7.78
C HIS A 48 -0.13 6.83 -6.29
N VAL A 49 -0.99 7.39 -5.44
CA VAL A 49 -1.03 7.12 -4.00
C VAL A 49 -2.42 6.59 -3.66
N TRP A 50 -2.50 5.30 -3.34
CA TRP A 50 -3.70 4.58 -2.94
C TRP A 50 -3.85 4.66 -1.42
N VAL A 51 -5.05 4.98 -0.91
CA VAL A 51 -5.23 5.24 0.53
C VAL A 51 -6.48 4.54 1.06
N ASP A 52 -6.28 3.52 1.89
CA ASP A 52 -7.38 2.86 2.61
C ASP A 52 -7.44 3.33 4.08
N LEU A 53 -8.51 4.05 4.42
CA LEU A 53 -8.84 4.48 5.78
C LEU A 53 -9.88 3.54 6.39
N ALA A 54 -9.45 2.38 6.88
CA ALA A 54 -10.37 1.39 7.44
C ALA A 54 -10.83 1.78 8.87
N SER A 55 -12.14 1.99 9.04
CA SER A 55 -12.80 2.00 10.35
C SER A 55 -13.26 0.59 10.72
N GLY A 56 -12.51 -0.07 11.58
CA GLY A 56 -12.94 -1.33 12.20
C GLY A 56 -12.17 -2.57 11.73
N TYR A 57 -11.84 -3.40 12.71
CA TYR A 57 -11.32 -4.76 12.53
C TYR A 57 -12.47 -5.64 12.00
N LYS A 58 -12.89 -5.44 10.75
CA LYS A 58 -13.70 -6.44 10.04
C LYS A 58 -12.80 -7.13 9.04
N ALA A 59 -12.79 -8.46 9.07
CA ALA A 59 -12.10 -9.27 8.08
C ALA A 59 -12.58 -8.94 6.65
N ASP A 60 -13.80 -8.41 6.53
CA ASP A 60 -14.48 -7.94 5.32
C ASP A 60 -14.53 -6.40 5.20
N ALA A 61 -13.62 -5.67 5.85
CA ALA A 61 -13.47 -4.25 5.53
C ALA A 61 -13.03 -4.16 4.06
N GLU A 62 -13.94 -3.71 3.19
CA GLU A 62 -13.68 -3.51 1.77
C GLU A 62 -12.43 -2.62 1.62
N ARG A 63 -11.48 -3.09 0.82
CA ARG A 63 -10.20 -2.39 0.54
C ARG A 63 -10.17 -2.02 -0.94
N PRO A 64 -11.06 -1.13 -1.38
CA PRO A 64 -11.23 -0.85 -2.80
C PRO A 64 -9.96 -0.27 -3.42
N ASP A 65 -9.15 0.48 -2.66
CA ASP A 65 -7.93 1.07 -3.17
C ASP A 65 -6.76 0.07 -3.20
N PHE A 66 -6.73 -0.87 -2.27
CA PHE A 66 -5.84 -2.02 -2.35
C PHE A 66 -6.07 -2.87 -3.62
N ASP A 67 -7.33 -3.20 -3.90
CA ASP A 67 -7.67 -4.00 -5.08
C ASP A 67 -7.34 -3.26 -6.39
N LYS A 68 -7.56 -1.94 -6.43
CA LYS A 68 -7.13 -1.09 -7.55
C LYS A 68 -5.60 -1.05 -7.69
N ALA A 69 -4.86 -0.95 -6.58
CA ALA A 69 -3.40 -0.97 -6.62
C ALA A 69 -2.86 -2.31 -7.17
N LEU A 70 -3.48 -3.43 -6.76
CA LEU A 70 -3.16 -4.75 -7.32
C LEU A 70 -3.57 -4.88 -8.78
N ALA A 71 -4.72 -4.34 -9.18
CA ALA A 71 -5.15 -4.31 -10.57
C ALA A 71 -4.16 -3.53 -11.44
N ALA A 72 -3.69 -2.36 -10.98
CA ALA A 72 -2.68 -1.55 -11.66
C ALA A 72 -1.32 -2.27 -11.81
N LEU A 73 -0.91 -3.05 -10.80
CA LEU A 73 0.25 -3.92 -10.93
C LEU A 73 0.03 -5.02 -11.98
N ARG A 74 -1.15 -5.66 -11.95
CA ARG A 74 -1.50 -6.74 -12.88
C ARG A 74 -1.61 -6.26 -14.33
N SER A 75 -2.15 -5.06 -14.54
CA SER A 75 -2.25 -4.40 -15.85
C SER A 75 -0.92 -3.82 -16.33
N ARG A 76 0.14 -3.88 -15.50
CA ARG A 76 1.47 -3.29 -15.75
C ARG A 76 1.45 -1.77 -15.93
N GLU A 77 0.43 -1.09 -15.42
CA GLU A 77 0.42 0.37 -15.33
C GLU A 77 1.48 0.90 -14.37
N THR A 78 1.82 0.10 -13.35
CA THR A 78 2.97 0.31 -12.49
C THR A 78 3.80 -0.96 -12.40
N SER A 79 5.11 -0.79 -12.25
CA SER A 79 6.06 -1.90 -12.12
C SER A 79 6.35 -2.26 -10.67
N VAL A 80 6.04 -1.35 -9.74
CA VAL A 80 6.36 -1.49 -8.32
C VAL A 80 5.21 -0.91 -7.50
N LEU A 81 4.91 -1.57 -6.38
CA LEU A 81 4.01 -1.07 -5.35
C LEU A 81 4.75 -1.03 -4.02
N TRP A 82 4.82 0.15 -3.44
CA TRP A 82 5.45 0.37 -2.14
C TRP A 82 4.37 0.40 -1.05
N CYS A 83 4.67 -0.19 0.11
CA CYS A 83 3.84 -0.09 1.30
C CYS A 83 4.70 0.18 2.54
N TYR A 84 4.11 0.74 3.58
CA TYR A 84 4.80 0.98 4.85
C TYR A 84 5.06 -0.31 5.66
N MET A 85 4.13 -1.28 5.64
CA MET A 85 4.25 -2.49 6.46
C MET A 85 3.62 -3.70 5.73
N VAL A 86 4.31 -4.83 5.70
CA VAL A 86 3.91 -6.00 4.88
C VAL A 86 2.65 -6.67 5.41
N ASP A 87 2.35 -6.59 6.71
CA ASP A 87 1.09 -7.10 7.28
C ASP A 87 -0.17 -6.44 6.67
N ARG A 88 0.03 -5.30 5.99
CA ARG A 88 -1.01 -4.52 5.32
C ARG A 88 -1.41 -5.10 3.96
N PHE A 89 -0.59 -5.97 3.36
CA PHE A 89 -0.87 -6.62 2.08
C PHE A 89 -1.85 -7.79 2.17
N SER A 90 -2.05 -8.40 3.36
CA SER A 90 -2.99 -9.51 3.68
C SER A 90 -2.27 -10.67 4.41
N ARG A 91 -2.97 -11.32 5.35
CA ARG A 91 -2.62 -12.64 5.95
C ARG A 91 -3.23 -13.82 5.19
N ARG A 92 -3.96 -13.57 4.12
CA ARG A 92 -4.51 -14.55 3.18
C ARG A 92 -3.62 -14.56 1.94
N VAL A 93 -2.82 -15.63 1.83
CA VAL A 93 -2.15 -15.99 0.57
C VAL A 93 -3.27 -16.26 -0.44
N PRO A 94 -3.30 -15.60 -1.61
CA PRO A 94 -4.20 -16.00 -2.67
C PRO A 94 -3.88 -17.45 -3.00
N VAL A 95 -4.87 -18.34 -2.89
CA VAL A 95 -4.77 -19.66 -3.51
C VAL A 95 -4.58 -19.39 -5.00
N LEU A 96 -3.36 -19.61 -5.49
CA LEU A 96 -3.10 -19.70 -6.91
C LEU A 96 -3.75 -21.00 -7.35
N SER A 97 -5.01 -20.93 -7.78
CA SER A 97 -5.62 -22.02 -8.54
C SER A 97 -4.93 -22.06 -9.89
N SER A 98 -3.88 -22.88 -9.98
CA SER A 98 -3.31 -23.34 -11.23
C SER A 98 -4.43 -24.00 -12.03
N THR A 99 -4.66 -23.49 -13.23
CA THR A 99 -5.47 -24.15 -14.26
C THR A 99 -4.80 -25.45 -14.68
#